data_AF-A0A936ACJ0-F1
#
_entry.id   AF-A0A936ACJ0-F1
#
_cell.length_a   1.000
_cell.length_b   1.000
_cell.length_c   1.000
_cell.angle_alpha   90.00
_cell.angle_beta   90.00
_cell.angle_gamma   90.00
#
_symmetry.space_group_name_H-M   'P 1'
#
loop_
_entity.id
_entity.type
_entity.pdbx_description
1 polymer ?
#
loop_
_entity_poly.entity_id
_entity_poly.type
_entity_poly.pdbx_seq_one_letter_code
_entity_poly.pdbx_strand_id
1 'polypeptide(L)'
;MKAWYLAVLMFGSSMAFADATPVVDQRQDNQDARIEQGSRSGELTHAERGRLEAQQDHIERMEHRAKFDGDVTARERVRLNRAENRASRNIARQKHDRQDRD
;
A
#
# COMPACT_ATOMS: atom_id res chain seq x y z
N MET A 1 -3.89 -30.57 -55.16
CA MET A 1 -3.78 -31.67 -54.16
C MET A 1 -2.80 -31.23 -53.07
N LYS A 2 -3.23 -31.27 -51.80
CA LYS A 2 -2.51 -31.62 -50.53
C LYS A 2 -1.02 -31.17 -50.38
N ALA A 3 -0.50 -30.56 -49.33
CA ALA A 3 -0.92 -30.11 -47.98
C ALA A 3 0.21 -29.15 -47.49
N TRP A 4 -0.05 -27.91 -47.09
CA TRP A 4 -0.24 -27.45 -45.69
C TRP A 4 0.55 -28.24 -44.64
N TYR A 5 1.66 -27.69 -44.13
CA TYR A 5 2.07 -27.79 -42.71
C TYR A 5 3.13 -26.71 -42.40
N LEU A 6 2.68 -25.55 -41.92
CA LEU A 6 3.50 -24.61 -41.15
C LEU A 6 3.03 -24.73 -39.70
N ALA A 7 3.76 -25.46 -38.87
CA ALA A 7 3.57 -25.48 -37.43
C ALA A 7 4.48 -24.41 -36.82
N VAL A 8 3.92 -23.21 -36.58
CA VAL A 8 4.57 -22.20 -35.75
C VAL A 8 4.07 -22.43 -34.31
N LEU A 9 4.93 -23.01 -33.48
CA LEU A 9 4.74 -23.04 -32.04
C LEU A 9 4.96 -21.62 -31.49
N MET A 10 3.88 -20.85 -31.41
CA MET A 10 3.84 -19.60 -30.65
C MET A 10 3.97 -19.96 -29.15
N PHE A 11 5.17 -19.84 -28.60
CA PHE A 11 5.36 -19.79 -27.15
C PHE A 11 4.82 -18.44 -26.69
N GLY A 12 3.55 -18.41 -26.26
CA GLY A 12 2.95 -17.23 -25.67
C GLY A 12 3.66 -16.91 -24.36
N SER A 13 4.54 -15.93 -24.35
CA SER A 13 5.05 -15.33 -23.12
C SER A 13 3.90 -14.60 -22.44
N SER A 14 3.27 -15.25 -21.45
CA SER A 14 2.41 -14.57 -20.50
C SER A 14 3.27 -13.53 -19.78
N MET A 15 3.15 -12.25 -20.14
CA MET A 15 3.64 -11.18 -19.29
C MET A 15 2.81 -11.23 -18.01
N ALA A 16 3.34 -11.87 -16.97
CA ALA A 16 2.82 -11.73 -15.63
C ALA A 16 3.06 -10.28 -15.21
N PHE A 17 2.03 -9.44 -15.36
CA PHE A 17 1.99 -8.18 -14.65
C PHE A 17 1.85 -8.55 -13.18
N ALA A 18 2.92 -8.43 -12.39
CA ALA A 18 2.80 -8.48 -10.94
C ALA A 18 1.67 -7.50 -10.54
N ASP A 19 0.74 -7.95 -9.70
CA ASP A 19 -0.43 -7.16 -9.30
C ASP A 19 -0.05 -5.83 -8.65
N ALA A 20 0.09 -4.82 -9.50
CA ALA A 20 0.47 -3.49 -9.07
C ALA A 20 -0.71 -2.84 -8.35
N THR A 21 -0.43 -2.22 -7.21
CA THR A 21 -1.37 -1.44 -6.41
C THR A 21 -0.88 0.01 -6.28
N PRO A 22 -0.62 0.70 -7.41
CA PRO A 22 0.07 1.99 -7.43
C PRO A 22 -0.62 3.09 -6.62
N VAL A 23 -1.94 3.00 -6.47
CA VAL A 23 -2.71 3.95 -5.63
C VAL A 23 -2.48 3.71 -4.14
N VAL A 24 -2.28 2.46 -3.71
CA VAL A 24 -1.95 2.14 -2.30
C VAL A 24 -0.52 2.58 -2.02
N ASP A 25 0.43 2.18 -2.89
CA ASP A 25 1.84 2.59 -2.81
C ASP A 25 1.97 4.13 -2.65
N GLN A 26 1.35 4.88 -3.56
CA GLN A 26 1.38 6.35 -3.53
C GLN A 26 0.77 6.93 -2.25
N ARG A 27 -0.25 6.29 -1.67
CA ARG A 27 -0.85 6.77 -0.42
C ARG A 27 0.01 6.45 0.79
N GLN A 28 0.70 5.32 0.81
CA GLN A 28 1.68 5.02 1.86
C GLN A 28 2.80 6.05 1.86
N ASP A 29 3.39 6.34 0.70
CA ASP A 29 4.42 7.39 0.56
C ASP A 29 3.96 8.75 1.12
N ASN A 30 2.74 9.15 0.77
CA ASN A 30 2.16 10.41 1.24
C ASN A 30 1.90 10.43 2.75
N GLN A 31 1.54 9.29 3.33
CA GLN A 31 1.32 9.15 4.76
C GLN A 31 2.63 9.16 5.53
N ASP A 32 3.65 8.47 5.03
CA ASP A 32 4.99 8.45 5.61
C ASP A 32 5.61 9.84 5.59
N ALA A 33 5.44 10.59 4.50
CA ALA A 33 5.85 11.99 4.43
C ALA A 33 5.14 12.87 5.48
N ARG A 34 3.85 12.63 5.77
CA ARG A 34 3.12 13.36 6.82
C ARG A 34 3.57 12.98 8.22
N ILE A 35 3.90 11.71 8.45
CA ILE A 35 4.44 11.21 9.72
C ILE A 35 5.82 11.84 9.97
N GLU A 36 6.71 11.81 8.96
CA GLU A 36 8.04 12.40 9.05
C GLU A 36 7.96 13.91 9.26
N GLN A 37 7.09 14.61 8.53
CA GLN A 37 6.88 16.04 8.73
C GLN A 37 6.35 16.35 10.14
N GLY A 38 5.42 15.54 10.67
CA GLY A 38 4.93 15.67 12.03
C GLY A 38 6.01 15.39 13.09
N SER A 39 6.91 14.43 12.83
CA SER A 39 8.06 14.15 13.68
C SER A 39 9.06 15.31 13.70
N ARG A 40 9.34 15.91 12.54
CA ARG A 40 10.28 17.04 12.42
C ARG A 40 9.75 18.33 13.03
N SER A 41 8.45 18.59 12.86
CA SER A 41 7.78 19.78 13.42
C SER A 41 7.49 19.66 14.91
N GLY A 42 7.63 18.47 15.49
CA GLY A 42 7.19 18.17 16.86
C GLY A 42 5.67 18.14 17.01
N GLU A 43 4.91 18.03 15.92
CA GLU A 43 3.47 17.76 15.94
C GLU A 43 3.17 16.31 16.36
N LEU A 44 4.16 15.41 16.30
CA LEU A 44 4.07 14.04 16.77
C LEU A 44 5.18 13.76 17.78
N THR A 45 4.83 13.12 18.88
CA THR A 45 5.81 12.52 19.81
C THR A 45 6.44 11.26 19.19
N HIS A 46 7.59 10.84 19.71
CA HIS A 46 8.24 9.59 19.27
C HIS A 46 7.33 8.36 19.41
N ALA A 47 6.53 8.31 20.48
CA ALA A 47 5.61 7.20 20.72
C ALA A 47 4.46 7.19 19.68
N GLU A 48 3.94 8.36 19.32
CA GLU A 48 2.89 8.46 18.31
C GLU A 48 3.42 8.14 16.92
N ARG A 49 4.61 8.64 16.58
CA ARG A 49 5.29 8.28 15.34
C ARG A 49 5.40 6.76 15.21
N GLY A 50 5.91 6.07 16.23
CA GLY A 50 6.04 4.61 16.22
C GLY A 50 4.69 3.88 16.07
N ARG A 51 3.61 4.40 16.68
CA ARG A 51 2.26 3.84 16.49
C ARG A 51 1.71 4.05 15.08
N LEU A 52 2.07 5.15 14.42
CA LEU A 52 1.65 5.45 13.05
C LEU A 52 2.47 4.62 12.05
N GLU A 53 3.79 4.52 12.22
CA GLU A 53 4.67 3.64 11.43
C GLU A 53 4.20 2.17 11.50
N ALA A 54 3.88 1.68 12.70
CA ALA A 54 3.35 0.32 12.84
C ALA A 54 2.01 0.08 12.10
N GLN A 55 1.20 1.14 11.89
CA GLN A 55 -0.02 1.05 11.08
C GLN A 55 0.32 1.00 9.58
N GLN A 56 1.33 1.75 9.14
CA GLN A 56 1.82 1.72 7.77
C GLN A 56 2.38 0.33 7.42
N ASP A 57 3.22 -0.25 8.29
CA ASP A 57 3.75 -1.60 8.12
C ASP A 57 2.64 -2.66 8.08
N HIS A 58 1.56 -2.44 8.84
CA HIS A 58 0.41 -3.37 8.80
C HIS A 58 -0.27 -3.32 7.43
N ILE A 59 -0.46 -2.14 6.85
CA ILE A 59 -1.03 -1.98 5.51
C ILE A 59 -0.13 -2.61 4.46
N GLU A 60 1.18 -2.38 4.54
CA GLU A 60 2.18 -2.99 3.64
C GLU A 60 2.11 -4.53 3.69
N ARG A 61 1.99 -5.12 4.89
CA ARG A 61 1.80 -6.57 5.03
C ARG A 61 0.48 -7.06 4.42
N MET A 62 -0.61 -6.29 4.53
CA MET A 62 -1.87 -6.66 3.87
C MET A 62 -1.73 -6.62 2.35
N GLU A 63 -1.02 -5.63 1.82
CA GLU A 63 -0.78 -5.47 0.40
C GLU A 63 0.11 -6.59 -0.14
N HIS A 64 1.24 -6.87 0.52
CA HIS A 64 2.13 -7.96 0.17
C HIS A 64 1.38 -9.30 0.18
N ARG A 65 0.52 -9.53 1.17
CA ARG A 65 -0.32 -10.73 1.20
C ARG A 65 -1.28 -10.80 0.02
N ALA A 66 -1.94 -9.69 -0.31
CA ALA A 66 -2.85 -9.63 -1.46
C ALA A 66 -2.11 -9.89 -2.80
N LYS A 67 -0.87 -9.39 -2.95
CA LYS A 67 -0.02 -9.66 -4.12
C LYS A 67 0.51 -11.11 -4.15
N PHE A 68 0.72 -11.72 -2.98
CA PHE A 68 1.23 -13.09 -2.88
C PHE A 68 0.16 -14.14 -3.18
N ASP A 69 -1.08 -13.90 -2.76
CA ASP A 69 -2.22 -14.81 -2.97
C ASP A 69 -2.66 -14.87 -4.46
N GLY A 70 -2.03 -14.07 -5.33
CA GLY A 70 -2.27 -13.98 -6.77
C GLY A 70 -2.80 -12.60 -7.14
N ASP A 71 -3.87 -12.58 -7.94
CA ASP A 71 -4.49 -11.33 -8.38
C ASP A 71 -5.10 -10.55 -7.20
N VAL A 72 -4.82 -9.25 -7.10
CA VAL A 72 -5.40 -8.41 -6.06
C VAL A 72 -6.89 -8.20 -6.33
N THR A 73 -7.73 -8.89 -5.57
CA THR A 73 -9.18 -8.90 -5.76
C THR A 73 -9.83 -7.55 -5.41
N ALA A 74 -11.03 -7.31 -5.94
CA ALA A 74 -11.81 -6.12 -5.58
C ALA A 74 -12.08 -6.02 -4.06
N ARG A 75 -12.26 -7.15 -3.38
CA ARG A 75 -12.48 -7.19 -1.93
C ARG A 75 -11.23 -6.79 -1.15
N GLU A 76 -10.06 -7.25 -1.57
CA GLU A 76 -8.78 -6.85 -0.97
C GLU A 76 -8.50 -5.37 -1.20
N ARG A 77 -8.76 -4.88 -2.42
CA ARG A 77 -8.63 -3.46 -2.75
C ARG A 77 -9.52 -2.59 -1.85
N VAL A 78 -10.75 -3.02 -1.54
CA VAL A 78 -11.63 -2.33 -0.58
C VAL A 78 -11.08 -2.38 0.84
N ARG A 79 -10.50 -3.52 1.27
CA ARG A 79 -9.89 -3.65 2.61
C ARG A 79 -8.67 -2.74 2.74
N LEU A 80 -7.77 -2.74 1.76
CA LEU A 80 -6.62 -1.84 1.69
C LEU A 80 -7.06 -0.39 1.76
N ASN A 81 -8.00 0.03 0.92
CA ASN A 81 -8.54 1.40 0.94
C ASN A 81 -9.15 1.80 2.29
N ARG A 82 -9.82 0.88 2.99
CA ARG A 82 -10.37 1.17 4.32
C ARG A 82 -9.28 1.33 5.38
N ALA A 83 -8.24 0.49 5.33
CA ALA A 83 -7.11 0.58 6.24
C ALA A 83 -6.34 1.89 6.02
N GLU A 84 -6.05 2.21 4.77
CA GLU A 84 -5.51 3.48 4.29
C GLU A 84 -6.29 4.71 4.75
N ASN A 85 -7.62 4.68 4.66
CA ASN A 85 -8.47 5.78 5.14
C ASN A 85 -8.44 5.89 6.67
N ARG A 86 -8.28 4.78 7.39
CA ARG A 86 -8.16 4.79 8.86
C ARG A 86 -6.81 5.35 9.29
N ALA A 87 -5.71 4.94 8.64
CA ALA A 87 -4.38 5.46 8.88
C ALA A 87 -4.32 6.97 8.66
N SER A 88 -4.82 7.46 7.52
CA SER A 88 -4.88 8.90 7.23
C SER A 88 -5.62 9.73 8.29
N ARG A 89 -6.74 9.21 8.83
CA ARG A 89 -7.49 9.85 9.94
C ARG A 89 -6.71 9.82 11.25
N ASN A 90 -6.01 8.72 11.53
CA ASN A 90 -5.18 8.62 12.74
C ASN A 90 -4.01 9.59 12.68
N ILE A 91 -3.32 9.70 11.53
CA ILE A 91 -2.27 10.71 11.32
C ILE A 91 -2.83 12.12 11.53
N ALA A 92 -3.99 12.42 10.94
CA ALA A 92 -4.62 13.73 11.10
C ALA A 92 -5.04 14.01 12.56
N ARG A 93 -5.43 12.98 13.31
CA ARG A 93 -5.77 13.11 14.73
C ARG A 93 -4.51 13.37 15.57
N GLN A 94 -3.50 12.50 15.48
CA GLN A 94 -2.28 12.63 16.29
C GLN A 94 -1.56 13.96 16.04
N LYS A 95 -1.51 14.42 14.78
CA LYS A 95 -0.91 15.72 14.46
C LYS A 95 -1.60 16.93 15.12
N HIS A 96 -2.84 16.78 15.60
CA HIS A 96 -3.66 17.88 16.11
C HIS A 96 -4.23 17.64 17.50
N ASP A 97 -4.01 16.47 18.11
CA ASP A 97 -4.65 16.10 19.37
C ASP A 97 -4.03 16.81 20.58
N ARG A 98 -2.99 17.62 20.35
CA ARG A 98 -2.28 18.43 21.34
C ARG A 98 -1.85 17.60 22.55
N GLN A 99 -1.66 16.29 22.39
CA GLN A 99 -1.08 15.48 23.45
C GLN A 99 0.25 16.13 23.82
N ASP A 100 0.28 16.59 25.07
CA ASP A 100 1.11 17.69 25.48
C ASP A 100 2.59 17.42 25.23
N ARG A 101 3.23 18.44 24.66
CA ARG A 101 4.68 18.57 24.53
C ARG A 101 5.19 18.95 25.92
N ASP A 102 5.31 17.97 26.81
CA ASP A 102 5.97 18.14 28.12
C ASP A 102 7.47 18.44 27.94
#